data_AF-A0A1W1I3Z3-F1
#
_entry.id   AF-A0A1W1I3Z3-F1
#
_cell.length_a   1.000
_cell.length_b   1.000
_cell.length_c   1.000
_cell.angle_alpha   90.00
_cell.angle_beta   90.00
_cell.angle_gamma   90.00
#
_symmetry.space_group_name_H-M   'P 1'
#
loop_
_entity.id
_entity.type
_entity.pdbx_description
1 polymer ?
#
loop_
_entity_poly.entity_id
_entity_poly.type
_entity_poly.pdbx_seq_one_letter_code
_entity_poly.pdbx_strand_id
1 'polypeptide(L)'
;MKEPDLDWLVHNRSAIQELLLELWKEFPETPSADSQPGAALQLLVGVTFSLWRAVFLAESPRDWQEHASHAKKFLHLVVKEQTMGHAQEREARYWTVGYYLTSAFLRLESAYAMLNYDSPLRGLVTRFIVRRGGTIDEAADPKAPWETAVGAVRDLLGEARRRLAGE
;
A
#
# COMPACT_ATOMS: atom_id res chain seq x y z
N MET A 1 2.46 26.79 -2.56
CA MET A 1 1.92 25.44 -2.85
C MET A 1 2.71 24.89 -4.02
N LYS A 2 3.46 23.78 -3.86
CA LYS A 2 4.17 23.17 -5.00
C LYS A 2 3.14 22.57 -5.95
N GLU A 3 3.34 22.72 -7.25
CA GLU A 3 2.49 22.07 -8.24
C GLU A 3 2.58 20.54 -8.09
N PRO A 4 1.44 19.83 -8.23
CA PRO A 4 1.46 18.38 -8.23
C PRO A 4 2.29 17.86 -9.40
N ASP A 5 3.11 16.84 -9.12
CA ASP A 5 3.90 16.13 -10.12
C ASP A 5 2.95 15.24 -10.96
N LEU A 6 2.34 15.85 -11.97
CA LEU A 6 1.31 15.23 -12.80
C LEU A 6 1.85 14.02 -13.56
N ASP A 7 3.12 14.07 -14.01
CA ASP A 7 3.78 12.95 -14.70
C ASP A 7 3.89 11.74 -13.78
N TRP A 8 4.38 11.95 -12.55
CA TRP A 8 4.43 10.88 -11.55
C TRP A 8 3.03 10.32 -11.26
N LEU A 9 2.02 11.17 -11.12
CA LEU A 9 0.66 10.72 -10.83
C LEU A 9 0.07 9.88 -11.98
N VAL A 10 0.19 10.34 -13.22
CA VAL A 10 -0.32 9.61 -14.39
C VAL A 10 0.38 8.26 -14.49
N HIS A 11 1.71 8.25 -14.46
CA HIS A 11 2.50 7.02 -14.58
C HIS A 11 2.14 6.00 -13.49
N ASN A 12 2.11 6.42 -12.22
CA ASN A 12 1.90 5.50 -11.11
C ASN A 12 0.42 5.09 -10.94
N ARG A 13 -0.53 5.93 -11.34
CA ARG A 13 -1.96 5.54 -11.41
C ARG A 13 -2.19 4.47 -12.48
N SER A 14 -1.54 4.59 -13.64
CA SER A 14 -1.56 3.54 -14.66
C SER A 14 -0.92 2.25 -14.16
N ALA A 15 0.28 2.34 -13.56
CA ALA A 15 1.00 1.17 -13.06
C ALA A 15 0.21 0.37 -12.01
N ILE A 16 -0.51 1.02 -11.10
CA ILE A 16 -1.33 0.30 -10.11
C ILE A 16 -2.60 -0.30 -10.71
N GLN A 17 -3.19 0.35 -11.72
CA GLN A 17 -4.34 -0.21 -12.44
C GLN A 17 -3.96 -1.45 -13.24
N GLU A 18 -2.80 -1.45 -13.89
CA GLU A 18 -2.24 -2.62 -14.57
C GLU A 18 -2.01 -3.78 -13.57
N LEU A 19 -1.44 -3.48 -12.42
CA LEU A 19 -1.18 -4.49 -11.38
C LEU A 19 -2.47 -5.07 -10.77
N LEU A 20 -3.50 -4.25 -10.58
CA LEU A 20 -4.84 -4.70 -10.18
C LEU A 20 -5.45 -5.62 -11.24
N LEU A 21 -5.30 -5.29 -12.52
CA LEU A 21 -5.77 -6.13 -13.63
C LEU A 21 -5.01 -7.46 -13.70
N GLU A 22 -3.70 -7.46 -13.47
CA GLU A 22 -2.91 -8.68 -13.35
C GLU A 22 -3.42 -9.55 -12.20
N LEU A 23 -3.56 -9.00 -10.99
CA LEU A 23 -4.07 -9.76 -9.85
C LEU A 23 -5.45 -10.33 -10.12
N TRP A 24 -6.35 -9.56 -10.74
CA TRP A 24 -7.69 -10.02 -11.10
C TRP A 24 -7.66 -11.24 -12.04
N LYS A 25 -6.75 -11.26 -13.03
CA LYS A 25 -6.61 -12.40 -13.96
C LYS A 25 -6.06 -13.65 -13.28
N GLU A 26 -5.19 -13.48 -12.30
CA GLU A 26 -4.55 -14.59 -11.57
C GLU A 26 -5.38 -15.11 -10.39
N PHE A 27 -6.39 -14.34 -9.98
CA PHE A 27 -7.17 -14.69 -8.82
C PHE A 27 -8.12 -15.85 -9.14
N PRO A 28 -8.02 -16.99 -8.45
CA PRO A 28 -8.93 -18.10 -8.68
C PRO A 28 -10.34 -17.72 -8.20
N GLU A 29 -11.37 -18.12 -8.97
CA GLU A 29 -12.79 -17.98 -8.59
C GLU A 29 -13.08 -18.69 -7.25
N THR A 30 -12.39 -19.79 -6.98
CA THR A 30 -12.44 -20.55 -5.73
C THR A 30 -11.04 -20.72 -5.17
N PRO A 31 -10.53 -19.75 -4.39
CA PRO A 31 -9.22 -19.90 -3.76
C PRO A 31 -9.25 -21.07 -2.79
N SER A 32 -8.32 -22.01 -2.95
CA SER A 32 -8.08 -23.02 -1.92
C SER A 32 -7.63 -22.30 -0.66
N ALA A 33 -8.50 -22.27 0.35
CA ALA A 33 -8.28 -21.58 1.62
C ALA A 33 -7.02 -22.08 2.35
N ASP A 34 -6.55 -23.28 2.00
CA ASP A 34 -5.43 -23.97 2.65
C ASP A 34 -4.10 -23.82 1.89
N SER A 35 -4.09 -23.18 0.71
CA SER A 35 -2.85 -22.97 -0.05
C SER A 35 -2.13 -21.68 0.41
N GLN A 36 -0.85 -21.81 0.77
CA GLN A 36 -0.01 -20.64 1.08
C GLN A 36 0.03 -19.61 -0.07
N PRO A 37 0.14 -20.02 -1.36
CA PRO A 37 0.08 -19.08 -2.48
C PRO A 37 -1.27 -18.36 -2.59
N GLY A 38 -2.39 -19.07 -2.40
CA GLY A 38 -3.72 -18.46 -2.42
C GLY A 38 -3.92 -17.44 -1.31
N ALA A 39 -3.48 -17.76 -0.10
CA ALA A 39 -3.53 -16.82 1.03
C ALA A 39 -2.60 -15.60 0.82
N ALA A 40 -1.44 -15.79 0.17
CA ALA A 40 -0.57 -14.68 -0.23
C ALA A 40 -1.25 -13.78 -1.28
N LEU A 41 -1.94 -14.35 -2.29
CA LEU A 41 -2.71 -13.58 -3.27
C LEU A 41 -3.80 -12.73 -2.61
N GLN A 42 -4.50 -13.25 -1.60
CA GLN A 42 -5.49 -12.50 -0.81
C GLN A 42 -4.85 -11.28 -0.11
N LEU A 43 -3.65 -11.45 0.45
CA LEU A 43 -2.90 -10.33 1.03
C LEU A 43 -2.55 -9.29 -0.05
N LEU A 44 -2.13 -9.72 -1.24
CA LEU A 44 -1.79 -8.83 -2.35
C LEU A 44 -2.99 -8.02 -2.87
N VAL A 45 -4.21 -8.54 -2.80
CA VAL A 45 -5.44 -7.75 -3.06
C VAL A 45 -5.55 -6.60 -2.07
N GLY A 46 -5.36 -6.87 -0.77
CA GLY A 46 -5.37 -5.83 0.26
C GLY A 46 -4.23 -4.81 0.11
N VAL A 47 -3.06 -5.27 -0.31
CA VAL A 47 -1.91 -4.39 -0.61
C VAL A 47 -2.24 -3.47 -1.78
N THR A 48 -2.68 -4.01 -2.91
CA THR A 48 -2.94 -3.23 -4.12
C THR A 48 -4.11 -2.26 -3.97
N PHE A 49 -5.16 -2.62 -3.22
CA PHE A 49 -6.19 -1.66 -2.82
C PHE A 49 -5.61 -0.50 -2.00
N SER A 50 -4.76 -0.80 -1.02
CA SER A 50 -4.13 0.22 -0.19
C SER A 50 -3.22 1.14 -1.02
N LEU A 51 -2.43 0.58 -1.94
CA LEU A 51 -1.57 1.34 -2.85
C LEU A 51 -2.37 2.18 -3.84
N TRP A 52 -3.48 1.65 -4.34
CA TRP A 52 -4.42 2.40 -5.18
C TRP A 52 -4.94 3.62 -4.42
N ARG A 53 -5.42 3.50 -3.18
CA ARG A 53 -5.82 4.70 -2.40
C ARG A 53 -4.64 5.65 -2.17
N ALA A 54 -3.46 5.12 -1.82
CA ALA A 54 -2.29 5.93 -1.52
C ALA A 54 -1.82 6.80 -2.71
N VAL A 55 -1.83 6.30 -3.95
CA VAL A 55 -1.33 7.06 -5.11
C VAL A 55 -2.18 8.30 -5.40
N PHE A 56 -3.48 8.26 -5.12
CA PHE A 56 -4.36 9.44 -5.26
C PHE A 56 -4.23 10.42 -4.10
N LEU A 57 -3.53 10.06 -3.01
CA LEU A 57 -3.31 10.90 -1.84
C LEU A 57 -1.86 11.41 -1.72
N ALA A 58 -0.95 10.94 -2.58
CA ALA A 58 0.49 11.22 -2.53
C ALA A 58 0.90 12.60 -3.09
N GLU A 59 -0.06 13.48 -3.41
CA GLU A 59 0.19 14.81 -4.00
C GLU A 59 0.87 15.80 -3.04
N SER A 60 1.01 15.48 -1.75
CA SER A 60 1.62 16.38 -0.76
C SER A 60 2.66 15.65 0.10
N PRO A 61 3.86 16.22 0.28
CA PRO A 61 4.85 15.68 1.22
C PRO A 61 4.28 15.72 2.64
N ARG A 62 4.53 14.70 3.46
CA ARG A 62 4.00 14.66 4.82
C ARG A 62 4.67 15.70 5.70
N ASP A 63 3.90 16.36 6.55
CA ASP A 63 4.42 17.08 7.70
C ASP A 63 3.86 16.39 8.96
N TRP A 64 4.69 16.21 9.98
CA TRP A 64 4.29 15.57 11.23
C TRP A 64 3.30 16.41 12.04
N GLN A 65 3.44 17.73 12.05
CA GLN A 65 2.46 18.60 12.71
C GLN A 65 1.09 18.48 12.03
N GLU A 66 1.09 18.40 10.70
CA GLU A 66 -0.10 18.14 9.91
C GLU A 66 -0.67 16.74 10.14
N HIS A 67 0.18 15.74 10.40
CA HIS A 67 -0.25 14.35 10.64
C HIS A 67 -1.18 14.24 11.86
N ALA A 68 -0.84 14.85 12.99
CA ALA A 68 -1.69 14.81 14.20
C ALA A 68 -3.00 15.58 14.01
N SER A 69 -2.95 16.75 13.35
CA SER A 69 -4.14 17.52 12.99
C SER A 69 -5.07 16.72 12.07
N HIS A 70 -4.51 16.10 11.04
CA HIS A 70 -5.25 15.29 10.07
C HIS A 70 -5.79 14.00 10.69
N ALA A 71 -5.12 13.43 11.69
CA ALA A 71 -5.66 12.31 12.47
C ALA A 71 -6.94 12.71 13.23
N LYS A 72 -6.92 13.86 13.93
CA LYS A 72 -8.12 14.39 14.59
C LYS A 72 -9.22 14.71 13.59
N LYS A 73 -8.86 15.28 12.44
CA LYS A 73 -9.81 15.56 11.35
C LYS A 73 -10.44 14.28 10.81
N PHE A 74 -9.65 13.24 10.57
CA PHE A 74 -10.14 11.93 10.16
C PHE A 74 -11.13 11.36 11.18
N LEU A 75 -10.79 11.39 12.47
CA LEU A 75 -11.69 10.92 13.54
C LEU A 75 -13.00 11.72 13.57
N HIS A 76 -12.94 13.04 13.40
CA HIS A 76 -14.13 13.88 13.31
C HIS A 76 -15.02 13.46 12.13
N LEU A 77 -14.42 13.25 10.95
CA LEU A 77 -15.14 12.81 9.75
C LEU A 77 -15.79 11.44 9.96
N VAL A 78 -15.09 10.48 10.58
CA VAL A 78 -15.63 9.14 10.89
C VAL A 78 -16.79 9.19 11.89
N VAL A 79 -16.74 10.08 12.88
CA VAL A 79 -17.84 10.24 13.85
C VAL A 79 -19.05 10.94 13.22
N LYS A 80 -18.80 11.91 12.33
CA LYS A 80 -19.84 12.75 11.74
C LYS A 80 -20.55 12.07 10.56
N GLU A 81 -19.79 11.38 9.71
CA GLU A 81 -20.25 10.84 8.44
C GLU A 81 -20.49 9.32 8.55
N GLN A 82 -21.56 8.82 7.93
CA GLN A 82 -21.85 7.38 7.91
C GLN A 82 -20.92 6.61 6.95
N THR A 83 -20.29 7.31 6.00
CA THR A 83 -19.39 6.73 5.01
C THR A 83 -18.24 7.69 4.71
N MET A 84 -17.08 7.13 4.36
CA MET A 84 -15.88 7.89 3.99
C MET A 84 -15.60 7.75 2.50
N GLY A 85 -15.75 8.84 1.76
CA GLY A 85 -15.41 8.93 0.34
C GLY A 85 -13.99 9.46 0.10
N HIS A 86 -13.59 9.50 -1.17
CA HIS A 86 -12.28 10.02 -1.56
C HIS A 86 -12.07 11.49 -1.19
N ALA A 87 -13.12 12.33 -1.28
CA ALA A 87 -13.05 13.74 -0.91
C ALA A 87 -12.70 13.91 0.58
N GLN A 88 -13.38 13.16 1.45
CA GLN A 88 -13.13 13.14 2.90
C GLN A 88 -11.73 12.62 3.25
N GLU A 89 -11.22 11.64 2.50
CA GLU A 89 -9.85 11.16 2.69
C GLU A 89 -8.80 12.19 2.26
N ARG A 90 -9.04 12.90 1.16
CA ARG A 90 -8.16 13.98 0.68
C ARG A 90 -8.07 15.12 1.69
N GLU A 91 -9.18 15.38 2.37
CA GLU A 91 -9.25 16.32 3.47
C GLU A 91 -8.37 15.95 4.67
N ALA A 92 -8.14 14.65 4.90
CA ALA A 92 -7.27 14.11 5.93
C ALA A 92 -5.99 13.45 5.36
N ARG A 93 -5.54 13.86 4.15
CA ARG A 93 -4.52 13.15 3.35
C ARG A 93 -3.20 12.85 4.04
N TYR A 94 -2.67 13.76 4.86
CA TYR A 94 -1.39 13.55 5.55
C TYR A 94 -1.42 12.33 6.47
N TRP A 95 -2.58 12.03 7.05
CA TRP A 95 -2.78 10.83 7.85
C TRP A 95 -3.21 9.62 7.01
N THR A 96 -4.18 9.78 6.11
CA THR A 96 -4.77 8.66 5.35
C THR A 96 -3.77 8.00 4.39
N VAL A 97 -2.89 8.77 3.73
CA VAL A 97 -1.79 8.17 2.94
C VAL A 97 -0.86 7.34 3.83
N GLY A 98 -0.70 7.73 5.09
CA GLY A 98 0.09 7.02 6.11
C GLY A 98 -0.52 5.71 6.51
N TYR A 99 -1.81 5.73 6.77
CA TYR A 99 -2.60 4.55 7.03
C TYR A 99 -2.48 3.54 5.88
N TYR A 100 -2.71 3.96 4.63
CA TYR A 100 -2.67 3.05 3.48
C TYR A 100 -1.29 2.46 3.21
N LEU A 101 -0.23 3.26 3.27
CA LEU A 101 1.13 2.72 3.11
C LEU A 101 1.48 1.75 4.24
N THR A 102 1.14 2.02 5.49
CA THR A 102 1.37 1.05 6.57
C THR A 102 0.56 -0.23 6.39
N SER A 103 -0.71 -0.10 6.01
CA SER A 103 -1.60 -1.21 5.69
C SER A 103 -1.02 -2.11 4.59
N ALA A 104 -0.43 -1.51 3.55
CA ALA A 104 0.27 -2.21 2.47
C ALA A 104 1.51 -2.95 2.98
N PHE A 105 2.42 -2.26 3.67
CA PHE A 105 3.68 -2.83 4.11
C PHE A 105 3.51 -3.97 5.12
N LEU A 106 2.56 -3.85 6.06
CA LEU A 106 2.28 -4.94 7.01
C LEU A 106 1.80 -6.21 6.30
N ARG A 107 0.94 -6.08 5.28
CA ARG A 107 0.48 -7.22 4.47
C ARG A 107 1.57 -7.78 3.57
N LEU A 108 2.47 -6.94 3.04
CA LEU A 108 3.64 -7.39 2.29
C LEU A 108 4.55 -8.25 3.18
N GLU A 109 4.84 -7.83 4.40
CA GLU A 109 5.63 -8.64 5.34
C GLU A 109 4.93 -9.97 5.67
N SER A 110 3.61 -9.94 5.89
CA SER A 110 2.83 -11.17 6.08
C SER A 110 2.90 -12.10 4.87
N ALA A 111 2.84 -11.57 3.65
CA ALA A 111 2.93 -12.37 2.42
C ALA A 111 4.32 -12.97 2.22
N TYR A 112 5.39 -12.21 2.46
CA TYR A 112 6.77 -12.73 2.45
C TYR A 112 6.96 -13.85 3.48
N ALA A 113 6.46 -13.66 4.70
CA ALA A 113 6.53 -14.67 5.76
C ALA A 113 5.72 -15.92 5.39
N MET A 114 4.52 -15.75 4.84
CA MET A 114 3.63 -16.85 4.45
C MET A 114 4.21 -17.70 3.32
N LEU A 115 4.85 -17.07 2.34
CA LEU A 115 5.57 -17.78 1.29
C LEU A 115 6.94 -18.26 1.75
N ASN A 116 7.44 -17.87 2.93
CA ASN A 116 8.85 -18.08 3.30
C ASN A 116 9.80 -17.66 2.16
N TYR A 117 9.50 -16.52 1.53
CA TYR A 117 10.23 -16.02 0.38
C TYR A 117 11.19 -14.93 0.82
N ASP A 118 12.47 -15.10 0.52
CA ASP A 118 13.50 -14.10 0.78
C ASP A 118 13.79 -13.30 -0.48
N SER A 119 13.79 -11.97 -0.32
CA SER A 119 13.94 -11.02 -1.40
C SER A 119 14.62 -9.76 -0.86
N PRO A 120 15.51 -9.11 -1.64
CA PRO A 120 16.07 -7.81 -1.25
C PRO A 120 15.01 -6.76 -0.91
N LEU A 121 13.82 -6.86 -1.53
CA LEU A 121 12.69 -5.97 -1.28
C LEU A 121 12.04 -6.22 0.09
N ARG A 122 12.08 -7.46 0.61
CA ARG A 122 11.60 -7.76 1.96
C ARG A 122 12.34 -6.93 3.01
N GLY A 123 13.66 -6.82 2.89
CA GLY A 123 14.46 -5.99 3.80
C GLY A 123 14.06 -4.51 3.78
N LEU A 124 13.67 -3.97 2.62
CA LEU A 124 13.12 -2.61 2.51
C LEU A 124 11.74 -2.50 3.17
N VAL A 125 10.89 -3.52 2.98
CA VAL A 125 9.56 -3.60 3.62
C VAL A 125 9.69 -3.62 5.14
N THR A 126 10.52 -4.51 5.70
CA THR A 126 10.76 -4.60 7.14
C THR A 126 11.32 -3.29 7.70
N ARG A 127 12.27 -2.65 7.00
CA ARG A 127 12.82 -1.35 7.42
C ARG A 127 11.76 -0.26 7.51
N PHE A 128 10.83 -0.21 6.56
CA PHE A 128 9.74 0.77 6.61
C PHE A 128 8.85 0.56 7.84
N ILE A 129 8.54 -0.69 8.18
CA ILE A 129 7.74 -1.04 9.37
C ILE A 129 8.48 -0.64 10.64
N VAL A 130 9.77 -0.99 10.76
CA VAL A 130 10.59 -0.73 11.95
C VAL A 130 10.86 0.78 12.13
N ARG A 131 11.17 1.51 11.05
CA ARG A 131 11.52 2.94 11.12
C ARG A 131 10.35 3.80 11.60
N ARG A 132 9.10 3.37 11.43
CA ARG A 132 7.95 4.05 12.06
C ARG A 132 7.88 3.91 13.58
N GLY A 133 8.66 3.00 14.17
CA GLY A 133 8.86 2.91 15.62
C GLY A 133 9.94 3.85 16.16
N GLY A 134 10.69 4.54 15.29
CA GLY A 134 11.77 5.48 15.65
C GLY A 134 11.46 6.93 15.23
N THR A 135 12.13 7.89 15.86
CA THR A 135 11.91 9.34 15.78
C THR A 135 11.54 9.87 14.38
N ILE A 136 10.32 10.42 14.30
CA ILE A 136 9.65 10.92 13.10
C ILE A 136 9.83 12.43 13.03
N ASP A 137 10.93 12.91 12.44
CA ASP A 137 11.22 14.35 12.35
C ASP A 137 11.40 14.86 10.91
N GLU A 138 11.32 13.99 9.91
CA GLU A 138 11.41 14.39 8.51
C GLU A 138 10.08 14.22 7.78
N ALA A 139 9.78 15.23 6.96
CA ALA A 139 8.74 15.19 5.95
C ALA A 139 9.00 14.04 4.96
N ALA A 140 8.48 12.85 5.27
CA ALA A 140 8.70 11.68 4.44
C ALA A 140 7.85 11.76 3.17
N ASP A 141 8.52 11.85 2.02
CA ASP A 141 7.89 11.73 0.71
C ASP A 141 7.17 10.36 0.59
N PRO A 142 5.84 10.33 0.39
CA PRO A 142 5.10 9.08 0.26
C PRO A 142 5.40 8.33 -1.03
N LYS A 143 6.04 8.96 -2.03
CA LYS A 143 6.32 8.35 -3.35
C LYS A 143 7.28 7.17 -3.25
N ALA A 144 8.44 7.34 -2.62
CA ALA A 144 9.46 6.28 -2.55
C ALA A 144 8.99 5.00 -1.82
N PRO A 145 8.30 5.09 -0.67
CA PRO A 145 7.69 3.90 -0.07
C PRO A 145 6.61 3.27 -0.94
N TRP A 146 5.83 4.08 -1.67
CA TRP A 146 4.82 3.56 -2.60
C TRP A 146 5.46 2.74 -3.73
N GLU A 147 6.52 3.26 -4.35
CA GLU A 147 7.27 2.57 -5.42
C GLU A 147 7.90 1.26 -4.91
N THR A 148 8.48 1.30 -3.70
CA THR A 148 9.01 0.12 -3.02
C THR A 148 7.93 -0.96 -2.85
N ALA A 149 6.74 -0.56 -2.39
CA ALA A 149 5.63 -1.49 -2.20
C ALA A 149 5.11 -2.07 -3.51
N VAL A 150 5.03 -1.29 -4.59
CA VAL A 150 4.66 -1.80 -5.92
C VAL A 150 5.67 -2.83 -6.42
N GLY A 151 6.97 -2.56 -6.25
CA GLY A 151 8.02 -3.53 -6.55
C GLY A 151 7.83 -4.84 -5.78
N ALA A 152 7.57 -4.75 -4.47
CA ALA A 152 7.36 -5.92 -3.62
C ALA A 152 6.10 -6.72 -3.99
N VAL A 153 5.01 -6.06 -4.42
CA VAL A 153 3.83 -6.79 -4.94
C VAL A 153 4.17 -7.59 -6.18
N ARG A 154 4.88 -6.99 -7.15
CA ARG A 154 5.26 -7.70 -8.40
C ARG A 154 6.15 -8.90 -8.11
N ASP A 155 7.10 -8.72 -7.19
CA ASP A 155 8.00 -9.77 -6.72
C ASP A 155 7.25 -10.95 -6.08
N LEU A 156 6.35 -10.66 -5.12
CA LEU A 156 5.51 -11.67 -4.47
C LEU A 156 4.50 -12.32 -5.42
N LEU A 157 3.92 -11.57 -6.36
CA LEU A 157 3.01 -12.10 -7.36
C LEU A 157 3.74 -13.09 -8.29
N GLY A 158 4.96 -12.74 -8.70
CA GLY A 158 5.82 -13.64 -9.48
C GLY A 158 6.12 -14.94 -8.72
N GLU A 159 6.43 -14.86 -7.43
CA GLU A 159 6.66 -16.04 -6.59
C GLU A 159 5.39 -16.88 -6.39
N ALA A 160 4.25 -16.26 -6.12
CA ALA A 160 2.98 -16.96 -5.96
C ALA A 160 2.60 -17.73 -7.24
N ARG A 161 2.76 -17.09 -8.41
CA ARG A 161 2.58 -17.73 -9.73
C ARG A 161 3.48 -18.95 -9.92
N ARG A 162 4.77 -18.85 -9.57
CA ARG A 162 5.71 -19.97 -9.68
C ARG A 162 5.27 -21.18 -8.87
N ARG A 163 4.75 -20.97 -7.66
CA ARG A 163 4.30 -22.06 -6.79
C ARG A 163 3.01 -22.70 -7.26
N LEU A 164 2.03 -21.89 -7.67
CA LEU A 164 0.77 -22.39 -8.22
C LEU A 164 0.95 -23.20 -9.50
N ALA A 165 1.98 -22.89 -10.31
CA ALA A 165 2.29 -23.67 -11.51
C ALA A 165 3.03 -25.00 -11.24
N GLY A 166 3.54 -25.20 -10.02
CA GLY A 166 4.28 -26.40 -9.61
C GLY A 166 3.51 -27.35 -8.69
N GLU A 167 2.28 -26.98 -8.28
CA GLU A 167 1.31 -27.82 -7.57
C GLU A 167 0.42 -28.59 -8.57
#